data_AF-A0A8T2NPZ2-F1
#
_entry.id   AF-A0A8T2NPZ2-F1
#
_cell.length_a   1.000
_cell.length_b   1.000
_cell.length_c   1.000
_cell.angle_alpha   90.00
_cell.angle_beta   90.00
_cell.angle_gamma   90.00
#
_symmetry.space_group_name_H-M   'P 1'
#
loop_
_entity.id
_entity.type
_entity.pdbx_description
1 polymer ?
#
loop_
_entity_poly.entity_id
_entity_poly.type
_entity_poly.pdbx_seq_one_letter_code
_entity_poly.pdbx_strand_id
1 'polypeptide(L)'
;MVRETGYYDLLGVKPKATLDEIKKAYRKLALKYHPDKNPSEGEKFKLISQAYEVLSDPKKRDLYDHGGEQAIKEGGMGGGDFSSPMDIFNMFFGGGGRMQRERRGKNVVHQLGVTLEEMYSGATRKLGLQKNVICEKCDGYGGKKGALEKCSNCKGRGVQIQVQQIGPGMIQQIQSMCPDCQGQGERFNSKDRCKNCNGHKVERKKKILEVHIDKGQVIKHNDIKCVQGEGMPLHRDPYERGQLIVQFIVEFPEKGWLPEDMLPQLEALLPPRDELMITDDMEEVELSDADLNSQRRSYSGEAYEEDESPRGGVQCQTQ
;
A
#
# COMPACT_ATOMS: atom_id res chain seq x y z
N MET A 1 -15.92 -41.75 12.63
CA MET A 1 -17.00 -41.02 11.96
C MET A 1 -16.72 -39.55 12.16
N VAL A 2 -16.98 -38.73 11.15
CA VAL A 2 -16.73 -37.27 11.21
C VAL A 2 -17.82 -36.62 12.07
N ARG A 3 -17.44 -35.70 12.96
CA ARG A 3 -18.35 -35.03 13.90
C ARG A 3 -19.30 -34.05 13.21
N GLU A 4 -18.83 -33.33 12.19
CA GLU A 4 -19.61 -32.39 11.38
C GLU A 4 -19.30 -32.52 9.89
N THR A 5 -20.31 -32.46 9.03
CA THR A 5 -20.13 -32.57 7.57
C THR A 5 -20.11 -31.24 6.84
N GLY A 6 -20.31 -30.11 7.54
CA GLY A 6 -20.54 -28.80 6.93
C GLY A 6 -19.48 -28.37 5.88
N TYR A 7 -18.19 -28.55 6.16
CA TYR A 7 -17.13 -28.23 5.17
C TYR A 7 -17.09 -29.20 3.98
N TYR A 8 -17.45 -30.47 4.20
CA TYR A 8 -17.54 -31.46 3.14
C TYR A 8 -18.75 -31.18 2.23
N ASP A 9 -19.88 -30.82 2.82
CA ASP A 9 -21.12 -30.46 2.13
C ASP A 9 -20.96 -29.16 1.32
N LEU A 10 -20.26 -28.17 1.87
CA LEU A 10 -19.93 -26.92 1.16
C LEU A 10 -19.06 -27.14 -0.08
N LEU A 11 -18.11 -28.07 0.00
CA LEU A 11 -17.30 -28.47 -1.16
C LEU A 11 -17.99 -29.51 -2.06
N GLY A 12 -19.13 -30.08 -1.64
CA GLY A 12 -19.85 -31.11 -2.37
C GLY A 12 -19.08 -32.43 -2.49
N VAL A 13 -18.28 -32.77 -1.47
CA VAL A 13 -17.46 -33.99 -1.43
C VAL A 13 -17.82 -34.85 -0.22
N LYS A 14 -17.53 -36.15 -0.28
CA LYS A 14 -17.82 -37.06 0.84
C LYS A 14 -16.78 -36.87 1.98
N PRO A 15 -17.12 -37.18 3.24
CA PRO A 15 -16.16 -37.10 4.36
C PRO A 15 -14.90 -37.96 4.19
N LYS A 16 -14.97 -39.03 3.38
CA LYS A 16 -13.83 -39.88 3.01
C LYS A 16 -13.11 -39.45 1.72
N ALA A 17 -13.41 -38.26 1.18
CA ALA A 17 -12.81 -37.79 -0.05
C ALA A 17 -11.30 -37.63 0.08
N THR A 18 -10.58 -37.95 -0.99
CA THR A 18 -9.14 -37.77 -1.08
C THR A 18 -8.79 -36.28 -1.20
N LEU A 19 -7.55 -35.90 -0.87
CA LEU A 19 -7.09 -34.52 -1.00
C LEU A 19 -7.23 -33.98 -2.44
N ASP A 20 -7.04 -34.85 -3.44
CA ASP A 20 -7.20 -34.49 -4.85
C ASP A 20 -8.65 -34.22 -5.23
N GLU A 21 -9.60 -34.98 -4.68
CA GLU A 21 -11.03 -34.74 -4.87
C GLU A 21 -11.47 -33.42 -4.22
N ILE A 22 -10.99 -33.14 -3.00
CA ILE A 22 -11.22 -31.88 -2.29
C ILE A 22 -10.67 -30.70 -3.10
N LYS A 23 -9.44 -30.82 -3.62
CA LYS A 23 -8.80 -29.80 -4.47
C LYS A 23 -9.51 -29.61 -5.81
N LYS A 24 -10.05 -30.68 -6.40
CA LYS A 24 -10.81 -30.61 -7.66
C LYS A 24 -12.17 -29.94 -7.45
N ALA A 25 -12.84 -30.25 -6.34
CA ALA A 25 -14.12 -29.65 -6.00
C ALA A 25 -13.99 -28.16 -5.68
N TYR A 26 -12.98 -27.78 -4.90
CA TYR A 26 -12.67 -26.37 -4.64
C TYR A 26 -12.42 -25.60 -5.93
N ARG A 27 -11.60 -26.12 -6.86
CA ARG A 27 -11.35 -25.48 -8.15
C ARG A 27 -12.62 -25.17 -8.94
N LYS A 28 -13.55 -26.12 -8.96
CA LYS A 28 -14.81 -25.96 -9.68
C LYS A 28 -15.69 -24.87 -9.04
N LEU A 29 -15.72 -24.82 -7.71
CA LEU A 29 -16.53 -23.86 -6.96
C LEU A 29 -15.90 -22.46 -6.94
N ALA A 30 -14.58 -22.35 -6.80
CA ALA A 30 -13.84 -21.10 -6.84
C ALA A 30 -13.98 -20.37 -8.18
N LEU A 31 -13.99 -21.10 -9.30
CA LEU A 31 -14.26 -20.53 -10.62
C LEU A 31 -15.72 -20.07 -10.79
N LYS A 32 -16.66 -20.77 -10.15
CA LYS A 32 -18.09 -20.48 -10.24
C LYS A 32 -18.48 -19.26 -9.40
N TYR A 33 -17.91 -19.13 -8.21
CA TYR A 33 -18.22 -18.06 -7.25
C TYR A 33 -17.12 -17.02 -7.16
N HIS A 34 -16.29 -16.88 -8.21
CA HIS A 34 -15.23 -15.88 -8.23
C HIS A 34 -15.83 -14.47 -8.10
N PRO A 35 -15.29 -13.61 -7.20
CA PRO A 35 -15.88 -12.29 -6.92
C PRO A 35 -15.93 -11.38 -8.16
N ASP A 36 -14.95 -11.47 -9.06
CA ASP A 36 -14.97 -10.70 -10.32
C ASP A 36 -16.13 -11.07 -11.26
N LYS A 37 -16.63 -12.32 -11.17
CA LYS A 37 -17.72 -12.81 -12.04
C LYS A 37 -19.08 -12.77 -11.35
N ASN A 38 -19.09 -12.87 -10.03
CA ASN A 38 -20.30 -12.85 -9.19
C ASN A 38 -20.07 -12.02 -7.91
N PRO A 39 -20.09 -10.67 -8.02
CA PRO A 39 -19.82 -9.77 -6.89
C PRO A 39 -20.83 -9.91 -5.73
N SER A 40 -22.05 -10.34 -6.01
CA SER A 40 -23.13 -10.52 -5.03
C SER A 40 -23.05 -11.82 -4.22
N GLU A 41 -22.16 -12.75 -4.58
CA GLU A 41 -22.05 -14.08 -3.96
C GLU A 41 -20.71 -14.27 -3.22
N GLY A 42 -20.06 -13.16 -2.84
CA GLY A 42 -18.76 -13.16 -2.17
C GLY A 42 -18.75 -13.89 -0.83
N GLU A 43 -19.89 -13.96 -0.12
CA GLU A 43 -20.00 -14.71 1.14
C GLU A 43 -19.88 -16.23 0.93
N LYS A 44 -20.41 -16.76 -0.17
CA LYS A 44 -20.26 -18.18 -0.51
C LYS A 44 -18.81 -18.51 -0.84
N PHE A 45 -18.11 -17.62 -1.53
CA PHE A 45 -16.68 -17.79 -1.82
C PHE A 45 -15.81 -17.81 -0.55
N LYS A 46 -16.16 -16.99 0.46
CA LYS A 46 -15.51 -17.01 1.78
C LYS A 46 -15.66 -18.38 2.45
N LEU A 47 -16.88 -18.89 2.53
CA LEU A 47 -17.18 -20.20 3.15
C LEU A 47 -16.49 -21.36 2.41
N ILE A 48 -16.47 -21.34 1.09
CA ILE A 48 -15.79 -22.34 0.25
C ILE A 48 -14.26 -22.32 0.48
N SER A 49 -13.67 -21.14 0.64
CA SER A 49 -12.24 -20.98 0.90
C SER A 49 -11.86 -21.43 2.31
N GLN A 50 -12.68 -21.12 3.31
CA GLN A 50 -12.51 -21.60 4.68
C GLN A 50 -12.60 -23.13 4.76
N ALA A 51 -13.61 -23.72 4.11
CA ALA A 51 -13.77 -25.18 4.04
C ALA A 51 -12.55 -25.85 3.41
N TYR A 52 -12.00 -25.27 2.34
CA TYR A 52 -10.80 -25.80 1.70
C TYR A 52 -9.55 -25.66 2.57
N GLU A 53 -9.36 -24.54 3.28
CA GLU A 53 -8.22 -24.34 4.17
C GLU A 53 -8.14 -25.43 5.24
N VAL A 54 -9.28 -25.76 5.85
CA VAL A 54 -9.36 -26.79 6.89
C VAL A 54 -9.20 -28.18 6.31
N LEU A 55 -9.85 -28.49 5.19
CA LEU A 55 -9.85 -29.84 4.61
C LEU A 55 -8.61 -30.17 3.76
N SER A 56 -7.83 -29.16 3.36
CA SER A 56 -6.60 -29.36 2.55
C SER A 56 -5.37 -29.70 3.39
N ASP A 57 -5.30 -29.29 4.65
CA ASP A 57 -4.24 -29.69 5.58
C ASP A 57 -4.64 -30.96 6.36
N PRO A 58 -3.88 -32.06 6.27
CA PRO A 58 -4.18 -33.30 6.99
C PRO A 58 -4.39 -33.12 8.51
N LYS A 59 -3.66 -32.20 9.14
CA LYS A 59 -3.76 -31.94 10.59
C LYS A 59 -5.00 -31.14 10.94
N LYS A 60 -5.33 -30.12 10.16
CA LYS A 60 -6.56 -29.32 10.36
C LYS A 60 -7.81 -30.15 10.05
N ARG A 61 -7.74 -30.99 9.02
CA ARG A 61 -8.80 -31.93 8.69
C ARG A 61 -9.06 -32.92 9.82
N ASP A 62 -8.00 -33.48 10.41
CA ASP A 62 -8.13 -34.41 11.53
C ASP A 62 -8.74 -33.73 12.77
N LEU A 63 -8.32 -32.49 13.07
CA LEU A 63 -8.91 -31.68 14.13
C LEU A 63 -10.38 -31.37 13.87
N TYR A 64 -10.76 -31.06 12.64
CA TYR A 64 -12.16 -30.83 12.26
C TYR A 64 -12.99 -32.12 12.33
N ASP A 65 -12.42 -33.24 11.87
CA ASP A 65 -13.11 -34.52 11.84
C ASP A 65 -13.47 -35.03 13.25
N HIS A 66 -12.62 -34.74 14.24
CA HIS A 66 -12.83 -35.12 15.64
C HIS A 66 -13.51 -34.02 16.49
N GLY A 67 -13.25 -32.76 16.16
CA GLY A 67 -13.57 -31.59 17.00
C GLY A 67 -14.65 -30.65 16.47
N GLY A 68 -15.07 -30.80 15.20
CA GLY A 68 -16.02 -29.88 14.55
C GLY A 68 -15.46 -28.47 14.35
N GLU A 69 -16.30 -27.54 13.92
CA GLU A 69 -15.91 -26.16 13.63
C GLU A 69 -15.37 -25.41 14.88
N GLN A 70 -15.89 -25.75 16.06
CA GLN A 70 -15.46 -25.15 17.34
C GLN A 70 -13.99 -25.46 17.67
N ALA A 71 -13.50 -26.67 17.38
CA ALA A 71 -12.10 -27.03 17.62
C ALA A 71 -11.11 -26.25 16.74
N ILE A 72 -11.55 -25.84 15.55
CA ILE A 72 -10.76 -24.98 14.66
C ILE A 72 -10.73 -23.53 15.15
N LYS A 73 -11.84 -23.04 15.75
CA LYS A 73 -11.90 -21.69 16.34
C LYS A 73 -11.11 -21.56 17.64
N GLU A 74 -11.08 -22.60 18.47
CA GLU A 74 -10.42 -22.57 19.79
C GLU A 74 -8.94 -23.00 19.74
N GLY A 75 -8.50 -23.73 18.71
CA GLY A 75 -7.10 -24.15 18.50
C GLY A 75 -6.19 -23.09 17.86
N GLY A 76 -6.58 -21.82 17.87
CA GLY A 76 -5.95 -20.71 17.15
C GLY A 76 -4.58 -20.27 17.67
N MET A 77 -3.55 -21.09 17.45
CA MET A 77 -2.16 -20.75 17.69
C MET A 77 -1.60 -19.92 16.52
N GLY A 78 -1.75 -18.59 16.62
CA GLY A 78 -0.82 -17.59 16.08
C GLY A 78 -0.78 -17.34 14.57
N GLY A 79 -1.29 -16.17 14.16
CA GLY A 79 -0.66 -15.34 13.14
C GLY A 79 -1.33 -15.32 11.76
N GLY A 80 -2.09 -14.26 11.49
CA GLY A 80 -2.54 -13.89 10.16
C GLY A 80 -3.98 -13.39 10.15
N ASP A 81 -4.16 -12.11 10.40
CA ASP A 81 -5.40 -11.40 10.10
C ASP A 81 -5.59 -11.38 8.56
N PHE A 82 -6.28 -12.38 8.02
CA PHE A 82 -6.62 -12.47 6.60
C PHE A 82 -7.91 -11.70 6.34
N SER A 83 -7.82 -10.37 6.37
CA SER A 83 -8.96 -9.48 6.10
C SER A 83 -9.43 -9.45 4.64
N SER A 84 -8.90 -10.31 3.74
CA SER A 84 -9.45 -10.39 2.37
C SER A 84 -9.39 -11.80 1.75
N PRO A 85 -10.52 -12.32 1.20
CA PRO A 85 -10.58 -13.63 0.54
C PRO A 85 -9.65 -13.79 -0.67
N MET A 86 -9.19 -12.68 -1.25
CA MET A 86 -8.25 -12.67 -2.37
C MET A 86 -6.81 -13.01 -1.95
N ASP A 87 -6.42 -12.70 -0.71
CA ASP A 87 -5.08 -13.03 -0.19
C ASP A 87 -4.92 -14.54 0.07
N ILE A 88 -6.01 -15.20 0.47
CA ILE A 88 -6.04 -16.65 0.70
C ILE A 88 -5.95 -17.42 -0.64
N PHE A 89 -6.63 -16.94 -1.70
CA PHE A 89 -6.56 -17.55 -3.04
C PHE A 89 -5.18 -17.38 -3.69
N ASN A 90 -4.58 -16.19 -3.57
CA ASN A 90 -3.23 -15.91 -4.08
C ASN A 90 -2.14 -16.74 -3.41
N MET A 91 -2.32 -17.11 -2.14
CA MET A 91 -1.36 -17.93 -1.39
C MET A 91 -1.33 -19.41 -1.81
N PHE A 92 -2.38 -19.91 -2.49
CA PHE A 92 -2.54 -21.35 -2.77
C PHE A 92 -2.65 -21.71 -4.26
N PHE A 93 -3.13 -20.81 -5.12
CA PHE A 93 -3.27 -21.04 -6.58
C PHE A 93 -2.13 -20.47 -7.42
N GLY A 94 -1.35 -19.52 -6.88
CA GLY A 94 -0.03 -19.17 -7.38
C GLY A 94 0.99 -20.10 -6.72
N GLY A 95 1.45 -21.11 -7.46
CA GLY A 95 2.24 -22.23 -6.93
C GLY A 95 3.41 -21.84 -6.01
N GLY A 96 3.83 -22.80 -5.18
CA GLY A 96 4.90 -22.73 -4.18
C GLY A 96 6.29 -22.32 -4.68
N GLY A 97 6.40 -21.17 -5.31
CA GLY A 97 7.56 -20.32 -5.18
C GLY A 97 7.51 -19.73 -3.79
N ARG A 98 8.65 -19.75 -3.10
CA ARG A 98 9.01 -18.68 -2.17
C ARG A 98 8.35 -17.42 -2.69
N MET A 99 7.57 -16.72 -1.86
CA MET A 99 7.30 -15.31 -2.12
C MET A 99 8.69 -14.68 -2.16
N GLN A 100 9.28 -14.69 -3.37
CA GLN A 100 10.39 -13.89 -3.74
C GLN A 100 9.76 -12.52 -3.68
N ARG A 101 9.69 -11.97 -2.45
CA ARG A 101 9.63 -10.54 -2.20
C ARG A 101 10.50 -10.01 -3.30
N GLU A 102 9.88 -9.36 -4.28
CA GLU A 102 10.59 -8.91 -5.46
C GLU A 102 11.85 -8.26 -4.90
N ARG A 103 13.01 -8.84 -5.22
CA ARG A 103 14.30 -8.24 -4.81
C ARG A 103 14.53 -6.96 -5.62
N ARG A 104 13.46 -6.29 -6.05
CA ARG A 104 13.51 -5.02 -6.73
C ARG A 104 13.55 -3.96 -5.65
N GLY A 105 14.38 -2.95 -5.87
CA GLY A 105 14.36 -1.80 -4.99
C GLY A 105 12.99 -1.11 -5.00
N LYS A 106 12.71 -0.30 -3.98
CA LYS A 106 11.40 0.34 -3.82
C LYS A 106 11.08 1.26 -5.01
N ASN A 107 9.82 1.31 -5.41
CA ASN A 107 9.39 2.26 -6.44
C ASN A 107 9.44 3.70 -5.90
N VAL A 108 9.66 4.67 -6.79
CA VAL A 108 9.63 6.12 -6.50
C VAL A 108 8.44 6.71 -7.22
N VAL A 109 7.60 7.51 -6.57
CA VAL A 109 6.49 8.21 -7.21
C VAL A 109 6.87 9.68 -7.44
N HIS A 110 6.65 10.17 -8.65
CA HIS A 110 6.81 11.58 -9.00
C HIS A 110 5.54 12.10 -9.68
N GLN A 111 5.03 13.23 -9.20
CA GLN A 111 3.87 13.89 -9.79
C GLN A 111 4.31 14.84 -10.90
N LEU A 112 3.71 14.72 -12.07
CA LEU A 112 3.99 15.57 -13.23
C LEU A 112 2.72 16.31 -13.61
N GLY A 113 2.72 17.63 -13.38
CA GLY A 113 1.69 18.53 -13.89
C GLY A 113 1.76 18.60 -15.41
N VAL A 114 0.62 18.40 -16.07
CA VAL A 114 0.46 18.52 -17.52
C VAL A 114 -0.79 19.32 -17.81
N THR A 115 -0.70 20.28 -18.72
CA THR A 115 -1.87 21.05 -19.14
C THR A 115 -2.62 20.32 -20.25
N LEU A 116 -3.91 20.63 -20.42
CA LEU A 116 -4.68 20.11 -21.57
C LEU A 116 -4.02 20.46 -22.91
N GLU A 117 -3.50 21.68 -23.05
CA GLU A 117 -2.80 22.12 -24.26
C GLU A 117 -1.64 21.17 -24.60
N GLU A 118 -0.76 20.88 -23.63
CA GLU A 118 0.40 20.02 -23.82
C GLU A 118 0.04 18.60 -24.26
N MET A 119 -1.11 18.09 -23.81
CA MET A 119 -1.62 16.78 -24.23
C MET A 119 -2.09 16.78 -25.68
N TYR A 120 -2.69 17.87 -26.15
CA TYR A 120 -3.22 17.98 -27.53
C TYR A 120 -2.22 18.49 -28.55
N SER A 121 -1.26 19.33 -28.16
CA SER A 121 -0.17 19.82 -29.02
C SER A 121 1.05 18.90 -29.01
N GLY A 122 1.20 18.10 -27.97
CA GLY A 122 2.43 17.36 -27.64
C GLY A 122 3.42 18.27 -26.90
N ALA A 123 4.19 17.67 -25.99
CA ALA A 123 5.19 18.38 -25.18
C ALA A 123 6.33 17.45 -24.74
N THR A 124 7.48 18.04 -24.38
CA THR A 124 8.58 17.31 -23.74
C THR A 124 8.92 17.99 -22.41
N ARG A 125 8.75 17.26 -21.31
CA ARG A 125 8.99 17.75 -19.95
C ARG A 125 10.29 17.15 -19.38
N LYS A 126 11.08 17.98 -18.71
CA LYS A 126 12.32 17.56 -18.04
C LYS A 126 12.04 17.22 -16.58
N LEU A 127 12.23 15.96 -16.23
CA LEU A 127 12.01 15.40 -14.91
C LEU A 127 13.34 15.23 -14.17
N GLY A 128 13.57 16.04 -13.13
CA GLY A 128 14.77 15.97 -12.31
C GLY A 128 14.65 14.96 -11.17
N LEU A 129 15.49 13.93 -11.15
CA LEU A 129 15.53 12.91 -10.11
C LEU A 129 16.85 12.96 -9.34
N GLN A 130 16.79 12.76 -8.02
CA GLN A 130 17.97 12.52 -7.21
C GLN A 130 18.18 11.01 -7.06
N LYS A 131 19.30 10.49 -7.57
CA LYS A 131 19.66 9.08 -7.47
C LYS A 131 20.92 8.88 -6.63
N ASN A 132 20.95 7.81 -5.85
CA ASN A 132 22.19 7.35 -5.22
C ASN A 132 22.99 6.56 -6.26
N VAL A 133 24.20 7.00 -6.55
CA VAL A 133 25.17 6.27 -7.37
C VAL A 133 26.36 5.86 -6.53
N ILE A 134 27.10 4.85 -6.95
CA ILE A 134 28.34 4.43 -6.28
C ILE A 134 29.31 5.61 -6.24
N CYS A 135 29.91 5.86 -5.08
CA CYS A 135 30.93 6.90 -4.89
C CYS A 135 32.16 6.58 -5.73
N GLU A 136 32.42 7.36 -6.77
CA GLU A 136 33.55 7.18 -7.69
C GLU A 136 34.90 7.39 -6.98
N LYS A 137 34.97 8.24 -5.95
CA LYS A 137 36.24 8.48 -5.23
C LYS A 137 36.71 7.31 -4.36
N CYS A 138 35.81 6.40 -4.00
CA CYS A 138 36.16 5.22 -3.20
C CYS A 138 35.68 3.92 -3.83
N ASP A 139 35.17 3.95 -5.05
CA ASP A 139 34.55 2.82 -5.76
C ASP A 139 33.56 2.04 -4.90
N GLY A 140 32.76 2.74 -4.10
CA GLY A 140 31.79 2.13 -3.20
C GLY A 140 32.38 1.43 -1.98
N TYR A 141 33.68 1.58 -1.71
CA TYR A 141 34.32 1.01 -0.53
C TYR A 141 33.96 1.79 0.74
N GLY A 142 33.82 3.12 0.65
CA GLY A 142 33.37 4.02 1.73
C GLY A 142 34.50 4.64 2.56
N GLY A 143 35.75 4.25 2.36
CA GLY A 143 36.88 4.73 3.15
C GLY A 143 38.24 4.29 2.63
N LYS A 144 39.27 4.39 3.47
CA LYS A 144 40.62 3.90 3.15
C LYS A 144 40.64 2.37 3.17
N LYS A 145 41.18 1.74 2.11
CA LYS A 145 41.32 0.27 2.01
C LYS A 145 42.07 -0.27 3.24
N GLY A 146 41.54 -1.33 3.85
CA GLY A 146 42.09 -1.94 5.07
C GLY A 146 41.71 -1.26 6.40
N ALA A 147 41.08 -0.08 6.38
CA ALA A 147 40.62 0.60 7.60
C ALA A 147 39.17 0.27 8.01
N LEU A 148 38.63 -0.82 7.46
CA LEU A 148 37.25 -1.25 7.69
C LEU A 148 37.20 -2.10 8.96
N GLU A 149 36.37 -1.69 9.93
CA GLU A 149 36.28 -2.34 11.22
C GLU A 149 34.87 -2.86 11.47
N LYS A 150 34.75 -3.97 12.21
CA LYS A 150 33.44 -4.47 12.65
C LYS A 150 32.80 -3.44 13.57
N CYS A 151 31.52 -3.16 13.35
CA CYS A 151 30.78 -2.23 14.19
C CYS A 151 30.67 -2.79 15.62
N SER A 152 31.24 -2.10 16.59
CA SER A 152 31.23 -2.50 18.01
C SER A 152 29.81 -2.58 18.58
N ASN A 153 28.90 -1.71 18.11
CA ASN A 153 27.55 -1.57 18.65
C ASN A 153 26.61 -2.71 18.24
N CYS A 154 26.78 -3.31 17.05
CA CYS A 154 26.02 -4.49 16.62
C CYS A 154 26.88 -5.76 16.49
N LYS A 155 28.17 -5.69 16.79
CA LYS A 155 29.16 -6.77 16.66
C LYS A 155 29.14 -7.43 15.27
N GLY A 156 28.98 -6.65 14.21
CA GLY A 156 28.90 -7.18 12.84
C GLY A 156 27.50 -7.56 12.36
N ARG A 157 26.48 -7.53 13.21
CA ARG A 157 25.12 -7.98 12.85
C ARG A 157 24.33 -6.97 12.01
N GLY A 158 24.72 -5.69 12.01
CA GLY A 158 24.02 -4.60 11.32
C GLY A 158 22.70 -4.16 11.98
N VAL A 159 22.18 -4.93 12.94
CA VAL A 159 20.88 -4.73 13.58
C VAL A 159 20.99 -4.81 15.10
N GLN A 160 20.06 -4.15 15.79
CA GLN A 160 19.93 -4.18 17.24
C GLN A 160 18.52 -4.64 17.61
N ILE A 161 18.42 -5.34 18.75
CA ILE A 161 17.14 -5.79 19.29
C ILE A 161 16.75 -4.77 20.35
N GLN A 162 15.68 -4.02 20.08
CA GLN A 162 15.09 -3.06 21.01
C GLN A 162 13.85 -3.70 21.63
N VAL A 163 13.81 -3.77 22.95
CA VAL A 163 12.65 -4.29 23.68
C VAL A 163 11.69 -3.12 23.89
N GLN A 164 10.49 -3.20 23.30
CA GLN A 164 9.42 -2.22 23.49
C GLN A 164 8.31 -2.85 24.34
N GLN A 165 7.94 -2.17 25.43
CA GLN A 165 6.87 -2.62 26.32
C GLN A 165 5.56 -2.05 25.79
N ILE A 166 4.67 -2.91 25.30
CA ILE A 166 3.41 -2.51 24.61
C ILE A 166 2.23 -2.54 25.58
N GLY A 167 2.39 -3.14 26.75
CA GLY A 167 1.40 -3.13 27.82
C GLY A 167 1.92 -3.80 29.09
N PRO A 168 1.09 -3.83 30.15
CA PRO A 168 1.42 -4.52 31.38
C PRO A 168 1.75 -5.99 31.10
N GLY A 169 3.00 -6.40 31.40
CA GLY A 169 3.47 -7.78 31.20
C GLY A 169 3.78 -8.20 29.75
N MET A 170 3.58 -7.32 28.75
CA MET A 170 3.84 -7.65 27.33
C MET A 170 5.04 -6.87 26.79
N ILE A 171 6.13 -7.59 26.53
CA ILE A 171 7.33 -7.09 25.87
C ILE A 171 7.40 -7.60 24.42
N GLN A 172 7.62 -6.70 23.47
CA GLN A 172 7.92 -7.05 22.08
C GLN A 172 9.38 -6.74 21.78
N GLN A 173 10.08 -7.69 21.19
CA GLN A 173 11.44 -7.48 20.68
C GLN A 173 11.37 -7.00 19.23
N ILE A 174 11.70 -5.74 18.98
CA ILE A 174 11.74 -5.14 17.65
C ILE A 174 13.18 -5.11 17.18
N GLN A 175 13.42 -5.64 15.98
CA GLN A 175 14.73 -5.56 15.34
C GLN A 175 14.84 -4.24 14.56
N SER A 176 15.72 -3.34 15.01
CA SER A 176 15.99 -2.06 14.36
C SER A 176 17.37 -2.04 13.69
N MET A 177 17.55 -1.16 12.69
CA MET A 177 18.85 -0.98 12.05
C MET A 177 19.82 -0.33 13.05
N CYS A 178 21.02 -0.89 13.19
CA CYS A 178 22.03 -0.34 14.10
C CYS A 178 22.39 1.10 13.67
N PRO A 179 22.26 2.12 14.54
CA PRO A 179 22.46 3.51 14.15
C PRO A 179 23.93 3.82 13.77
N ASP A 180 24.89 3.14 14.40
CA ASP A 180 26.32 3.35 14.17
C ASP A 180 26.81 2.91 12.79
N CYS A 181 26.23 1.85 12.24
CA CYS A 181 26.63 1.28 10.95
C CYS A 181 25.51 1.27 9.91
N GLN A 182 24.32 1.77 10.26
CA GLN A 182 23.14 1.86 9.39
C GLN A 182 22.83 0.55 8.65
N GLY A 183 22.88 -0.58 9.36
CA GLY A 183 22.62 -1.90 8.75
C GLY A 183 23.83 -2.58 8.12
N GLN A 184 24.99 -1.91 8.00
CA GLN A 184 26.15 -2.46 7.30
C GLN A 184 26.92 -3.51 8.12
N GLY A 185 26.85 -3.47 9.46
CA GLY A 185 27.63 -4.36 10.33
C GLY A 185 29.11 -3.98 10.47
N GLU A 186 29.61 -3.17 9.54
CA GLU A 186 30.99 -2.66 9.51
C GLU A 186 30.96 -1.13 9.42
N ARG A 187 32.02 -0.48 9.89
CA ARG A 187 32.16 0.98 9.84
C ARG A 187 33.61 1.39 9.69
N PHE A 188 33.81 2.59 9.16
CA PHE A 188 35.10 3.28 9.16
C PHE A 188 35.20 4.23 10.36
N ASN A 189 36.39 4.32 10.94
CA ASN A 189 36.73 5.40 11.86
C ASN A 189 36.62 6.75 11.14
N SER A 190 36.28 7.81 11.90
CA SER A 190 35.96 9.13 11.34
C SER A 190 37.04 9.67 10.40
N LYS A 191 38.31 9.41 10.73
CA LYS A 191 39.49 9.85 9.96
C LYS A 191 39.68 9.10 8.63
N ASP A 192 39.21 7.87 8.56
CA ASP A 192 39.41 6.96 7.42
C ASP A 192 38.20 6.89 6.49
N ARG A 193 37.11 7.59 6.81
CA ARG A 193 35.94 7.73 5.96
C ARG A 193 36.30 8.46 4.67
N CYS A 194 35.72 8.02 3.56
CA CYS A 194 35.82 8.74 2.30
C CYS A 194 35.26 10.15 2.49
N LYS A 195 36.03 11.18 2.17
CA LYS A 195 35.62 12.59 2.32
C LYS A 195 34.44 12.99 1.42
N ASN A 196 34.14 12.20 0.38
CA ASN A 196 33.03 12.48 -0.54
C ASN A 196 31.71 11.92 -0.04
N CYS A 197 31.69 10.61 0.29
CA CYS A 197 30.47 9.93 0.70
C CYS A 197 30.36 9.75 2.22
N ASN A 198 31.33 10.19 3.01
CA ASN A 198 31.39 10.08 4.47
C ASN A 198 31.17 8.65 5.03
N GLY A 199 31.61 7.62 4.30
CA GLY A 199 31.37 6.21 4.68
C GLY A 199 30.09 5.59 4.10
N HIS A 200 29.22 6.35 3.45
CA HIS A 200 27.97 5.84 2.89
C HIS A 200 28.12 5.05 1.59
N LYS A 201 29.31 5.02 0.98
CA LYS A 201 29.63 4.29 -0.27
C LYS A 201 28.93 4.80 -1.53
N VAL A 202 27.92 5.66 -1.37
CA VAL A 202 27.12 6.25 -2.46
C VAL A 202 27.05 7.77 -2.34
N GLU A 203 26.78 8.43 -3.46
CA GLU A 203 26.57 9.86 -3.60
C GLU A 203 25.24 10.16 -4.28
N ARG A 204 24.57 11.22 -3.87
CA ARG A 204 23.37 11.71 -4.54
C ARG A 204 23.76 12.50 -5.79
N LYS A 205 23.47 11.98 -6.98
CA LYS A 205 23.61 12.67 -8.26
C LYS A 205 22.24 13.03 -8.83
N LYS A 206 22.12 14.21 -9.43
CA LYS A 206 20.92 14.63 -10.18
C LYS A 206 20.95 13.97 -11.56
N LYS A 207 19.89 13.26 -11.93
CA LYS A 207 19.63 12.79 -13.30
C LYS A 207 18.43 13.56 -13.83
N ILE A 208 18.47 13.95 -15.10
CA ILE A 208 17.32 14.55 -15.78
C ILE A 208 16.81 13.51 -16.76
N LEU A 209 15.53 13.16 -16.65
CA LEU A 209 14.83 12.34 -17.63
C LEU A 209 14.00 13.26 -18.52
N GLU A 210 13.93 12.96 -19.80
CA GLU A 210 13.01 13.62 -20.72
C GLU A 210 11.76 12.75 -20.85
N VAL A 211 10.61 13.31 -20.46
CA VAL A 211 9.31 12.66 -20.55
C VAL A 211 8.59 13.26 -21.74
N HIS A 212 8.30 12.43 -22.74
CA HIS A 212 7.57 12.84 -23.92
C HIS A 212 6.07 12.60 -23.71
N ILE A 213 5.28 13.61 -24.07
CA ILE A 213 3.82 13.58 -24.14
C ILE A 213 3.50 13.71 -25.62
N ASP A 214 3.04 12.61 -26.21
CA ASP A 214 2.74 12.57 -27.63
C ASP A 214 1.48 13.37 -27.95
N LYS A 215 1.46 13.97 -29.14
CA LYS A 215 0.31 14.76 -29.60
C LYS A 215 -0.96 13.91 -29.63
N GLY A 216 -2.02 14.39 -28.97
CA GLY A 216 -3.32 13.71 -28.93
C GLY A 216 -3.37 12.52 -27.96
N GLN A 217 -2.35 12.38 -27.11
CA GLN A 217 -2.34 11.34 -26.10
C GLN A 217 -3.36 11.66 -25.00
N VAL A 218 -4.32 10.74 -24.80
CA VAL A 218 -5.32 10.87 -23.74
C VAL A 218 -4.71 10.39 -22.43
N ILE A 219 -4.53 11.32 -21.49
CA ILE A 219 -4.02 11.08 -20.13
C ILE A 219 -5.13 11.51 -19.17
N LYS A 220 -5.56 10.62 -18.28
CA LYS A 220 -6.56 10.95 -17.26
C LYS A 220 -5.89 11.65 -16.08
N HIS A 221 -6.65 12.43 -15.32
CA HIS A 221 -6.16 12.92 -14.03
C HIS A 221 -5.82 11.74 -13.11
N ASN A 222 -4.66 11.79 -12.44
CA ASN A 222 -4.07 10.70 -11.67
C ASN A 222 -3.68 9.45 -12.47
N ASP A 223 -3.62 9.52 -13.80
CA ASP A 223 -3.09 8.41 -14.60
C ASP A 223 -1.63 8.13 -14.26
N ILE A 224 -1.21 6.88 -14.39
CA ILE A 224 0.08 6.41 -13.90
C ILE A 224 0.86 5.72 -15.02
N LYS A 225 2.08 6.18 -15.26
CA LYS A 225 3.06 5.51 -16.14
C LYS A 225 4.32 5.14 -15.37
N CYS A 226 5.11 4.21 -15.90
CA CYS A 226 6.34 3.77 -15.25
C CYS A 226 7.57 3.88 -16.16
N VAL A 227 8.71 4.24 -15.56
CA VAL A 227 10.04 4.18 -16.16
C VAL A 227 10.83 3.10 -15.42
N GLN A 228 11.17 2.03 -16.14
CA GLN A 228 11.88 0.87 -15.58
C GLN A 228 13.30 1.26 -15.14
N GLY A 229 13.76 0.71 -14.00
CA GLY A 229 15.15 0.88 -13.54
C GLY A 229 15.50 2.27 -12.99
N GLU A 230 14.52 3.17 -12.88
CA GLU A 230 14.71 4.53 -12.33
C GLU A 230 14.15 4.68 -10.90
N GLY A 231 13.72 3.58 -10.26
CA GLY A 231 13.34 3.57 -8.85
C GLY A 231 14.54 3.46 -7.89
N MET A 232 14.26 3.20 -6.62
CA MET A 232 15.31 3.06 -5.60
C MET A 232 16.18 1.83 -5.88
N PRO A 233 17.49 1.86 -5.56
CA PRO A 233 18.33 0.67 -5.59
C PRO A 233 17.92 -0.32 -4.49
N LEU A 234 18.12 -1.62 -4.74
CA LEU A 234 17.96 -2.64 -3.73
C LEU A 234 19.08 -2.51 -2.67
N HIS A 235 18.75 -2.80 -1.41
CA HIS A 235 19.76 -2.87 -0.36
C HIS A 235 20.79 -3.98 -0.68
N ARG A 236 22.07 -3.59 -0.71
CA ARG A 236 23.25 -4.42 -1.07
C ARG A 236 23.44 -4.76 -2.54
N ASP A 237 22.45 -4.49 -3.39
CA ASP A 237 22.58 -4.61 -4.84
C ASP A 237 22.24 -3.27 -5.53
N PRO A 238 23.25 -2.43 -5.82
CA PRO A 238 23.03 -1.12 -6.44
C PRO A 238 22.65 -1.19 -7.93
N TYR A 239 22.75 -2.37 -8.56
CA TYR A 239 22.43 -2.58 -9.97
C TYR A 239 20.96 -2.97 -10.15
N GLU A 240 20.37 -3.69 -9.19
CA GLU A 240 18.93 -3.93 -9.16
C GLU A 240 18.17 -2.71 -8.62
N ARG A 241 17.23 -2.18 -9.40
CA ARG A 241 16.47 -0.98 -9.08
C ARG A 241 14.97 -1.21 -9.24
N GLY A 242 14.20 -0.48 -8.46
CA GLY A 242 12.76 -0.36 -8.63
C GLY A 242 12.40 0.42 -9.89
N GLN A 243 11.13 0.76 -9.99
CA GLN A 243 10.58 1.58 -11.06
C GLN A 243 10.34 3.01 -10.57
N LEU A 244 10.46 3.96 -11.48
CA LEU A 244 9.91 5.30 -11.27
C LEU A 244 8.47 5.28 -11.77
N ILE A 245 7.55 5.66 -10.90
CA ILE A 245 6.14 5.83 -11.18
C ILE A 245 5.91 7.32 -11.41
N VAL A 246 5.41 7.68 -12.59
CA VAL A 246 5.03 9.04 -12.95
C VAL A 246 3.51 9.13 -12.87
N GLN A 247 3.02 9.89 -11.90
CA GLN A 247 1.59 10.18 -11.73
C GLN A 247 1.29 11.52 -12.40
N PHE A 248 0.36 11.53 -13.35
CA PHE A 248 -0.01 12.73 -14.09
C PHE A 248 -1.08 13.51 -13.34
N ILE A 249 -0.82 14.79 -13.11
CA ILE A 249 -1.80 15.74 -12.60
C ILE A 249 -2.22 16.60 -13.79
N VAL A 250 -3.43 16.36 -14.29
CA VAL A 250 -3.98 17.16 -15.39
C VAL A 250 -4.47 18.48 -14.82
N GLU A 251 -3.89 19.57 -15.30
CA GLU A 251 -4.25 20.95 -14.96
C GLU A 251 -5.23 21.47 -16.02
N PHE A 252 -6.46 21.74 -15.58
CA PHE A 252 -7.46 22.37 -16.43
C PHE A 252 -7.18 23.88 -16.52
N PRO A 253 -7.42 24.50 -17.69
CA PRO A 253 -7.31 25.94 -17.83
C PRO A 253 -8.26 26.69 -16.90
N GLU A 254 -7.94 27.96 -16.61
CA GLU A 254 -8.75 28.83 -15.75
C GLU A 254 -10.13 29.13 -16.35
N LYS A 255 -11.09 29.53 -15.51
CA LYS A 255 -12.43 29.93 -15.96
C LYS A 255 -12.33 31.04 -17.00
N GLY A 256 -13.05 30.89 -18.11
CA GLY A 256 -13.05 31.87 -19.21
C GLY A 256 -11.90 31.71 -20.22
N TRP A 257 -11.12 30.62 -20.14
CA TRP A 257 -10.07 30.33 -21.13
C TRP A 257 -10.61 30.14 -22.55
N LEU A 258 -11.86 29.66 -22.68
CA LEU A 258 -12.53 29.44 -23.95
C LEU A 258 -13.66 30.47 -24.13
N PRO A 259 -13.65 31.24 -25.22
CA PRO A 259 -14.76 32.14 -25.58
C PRO A 259 -16.09 31.41 -25.72
N GLU A 260 -17.20 32.07 -25.33
CA GLU A 260 -18.54 31.46 -25.31
C GLU A 260 -19.02 31.01 -26.70
N ASP A 261 -18.63 31.70 -27.76
CA ASP A 261 -18.95 31.37 -29.15
C ASP A 261 -18.29 30.06 -29.64
N MET A 262 -17.22 29.63 -28.96
CA MET A 262 -16.51 28.38 -29.27
C MET A 262 -17.00 27.18 -28.45
N LEU A 263 -17.84 27.40 -27.41
CA LEU A 263 -18.39 26.32 -26.59
C LEU A 263 -19.18 25.27 -27.39
N PRO A 264 -20.04 25.63 -28.38
CA PRO A 264 -20.77 24.64 -29.16
C PRO A 264 -19.85 23.72 -29.98
N GLN A 265 -18.69 24.22 -30.41
CA GLN A 265 -17.71 23.42 -31.15
C GLN A 265 -17.03 22.41 -30.23
N LEU A 266 -16.71 22.81 -28.98
CA LEU A 266 -16.15 21.89 -27.99
C LEU A 266 -17.18 20.82 -27.61
N GLU A 267 -18.43 21.20 -27.40
CA GLU A 267 -19.52 20.26 -27.09
C GLU A 267 -19.69 19.20 -28.17
N ALA A 268 -19.63 19.58 -29.44
CA ALA A 268 -19.72 18.66 -30.57
C ALA A 268 -18.59 17.60 -30.63
N LEU A 269 -17.47 17.84 -29.93
CA LEU A 269 -16.34 16.90 -29.85
C LEU A 269 -16.44 15.95 -28.64
N LEU A 270 -17.34 16.23 -27.70
CA LEU A 270 -17.55 15.40 -26.51
C LEU A 270 -18.58 14.29 -26.78
N PRO A 271 -18.58 13.20 -26.00
CA PRO A 271 -19.62 12.18 -26.06
C PRO A 271 -21.02 12.81 -25.92
N PRO A 272 -22.04 12.24 -26.59
CA PRO A 272 -23.41 12.73 -26.45
C PRO A 272 -23.85 12.66 -24.98
N ARG A 273 -24.65 13.63 -24.55
CA ARG A 273 -25.19 13.66 -23.19
C ARG A 273 -26.13 12.47 -23.00
N ASP A 274 -25.96 11.76 -21.90
CA ASP A 274 -26.92 10.73 -21.49
C ASP A 274 -28.22 11.41 -21.05
N GLU A 275 -29.35 11.01 -21.66
CA GLU A 275 -30.67 11.48 -21.26
C GLU A 275 -31.07 10.81 -19.94
N LEU A 276 -30.99 11.56 -18.83
CA LEU A 276 -31.44 11.10 -17.52
C LEU A 276 -32.96 11.29 -17.41
N MET A 277 -33.68 10.20 -17.14
CA MET A 277 -35.09 10.29 -16.73
C MET A 277 -35.15 10.75 -15.28
N ILE A 278 -35.64 11.96 -15.06
CA ILE A 278 -35.88 12.50 -13.72
C ILE A 278 -37.11 11.78 -13.16
N THR A 279 -36.94 11.10 -12.03
CA THR A 279 -38.04 10.47 -11.28
C THR A 279 -38.58 11.42 -10.23
N ASP A 280 -39.83 11.24 -9.79
CA ASP A 280 -40.48 12.07 -8.76
C ASP A 280 -39.71 12.12 -7.43
N ASP A 281 -38.82 11.15 -7.19
CA ASP A 281 -37.98 11.06 -5.99
C ASP A 281 -36.67 11.89 -6.08
N MET A 282 -36.44 12.65 -7.15
CA MET A 282 -35.23 13.47 -7.35
C MET A 282 -35.46 14.94 -7.00
N GLU A 283 -34.66 15.49 -6.10
CA GLU A 283 -34.65 16.92 -5.76
C GLU A 283 -33.56 17.67 -6.54
N GLU A 284 -33.89 18.84 -7.06
CA GLU A 284 -32.93 19.74 -7.70
C GLU A 284 -32.09 20.47 -6.64
N VAL A 285 -30.76 20.43 -6.80
CA VAL A 285 -29.81 21.08 -5.89
C VAL A 285 -28.85 21.97 -6.66
N GLU A 286 -28.65 23.19 -6.15
CA GLU A 286 -27.63 24.10 -6.66
C GLU A 286 -26.30 23.87 -5.92
N LEU A 287 -25.22 23.67 -6.67
CA LEU A 287 -23.88 23.54 -6.11
C LEU A 287 -23.27 24.93 -5.91
N SER A 288 -22.69 25.16 -4.73
CA SER A 288 -21.90 26.34 -4.42
C SER A 288 -20.46 25.94 -4.06
N ASP A 289 -19.52 26.87 -4.23
CA ASP A 289 -18.12 26.66 -3.85
C ASP A 289 -18.00 26.41 -2.34
N ALA A 290 -17.33 25.32 -1.96
CA ALA A 290 -17.17 24.96 -0.56
C ALA A 290 -16.05 25.79 0.10
N ASP A 291 -16.39 26.62 1.09
CA ASP A 291 -15.40 27.27 1.97
C ASP A 291 -14.99 26.36 3.13
N LEU A 292 -13.94 25.55 2.89
CA LEU A 292 -13.39 24.59 3.86
C LEU A 292 -12.75 25.24 5.10
N ASN A 293 -12.52 26.56 5.10
CA ASN A 293 -11.91 27.25 6.24
C ASN A 293 -12.94 27.59 7.33
N SER A 294 -14.20 27.78 6.93
CA SER A 294 -15.33 28.02 7.85
C SER A 294 -15.70 26.78 8.69
N GLN A 295 -15.64 25.58 8.11
CA GLN A 295 -16.01 24.32 8.76
C GLN A 295 -15.05 23.88 9.88
N ARG A 296 -13.79 24.30 9.87
CA ARG A 296 -12.84 23.99 10.96
C ARG A 296 -13.15 24.73 12.27
N ARG A 297 -13.90 25.84 12.23
CA ARG A 297 -14.25 26.61 13.43
C ARG A 297 -15.47 26.05 14.18
N SER A 298 -16.33 25.27 13.50
CA SER A 298 -17.53 24.70 14.13
C SER A 298 -17.29 23.40 14.89
N TYR A 299 -16.19 22.68 14.66
CA TYR A 299 -15.95 21.38 15.31
C TYR A 299 -15.20 21.44 16.65
N SER A 300 -14.86 22.65 17.13
CA SER A 300 -14.12 22.82 18.40
C SER A 300 -14.94 23.37 19.57
N GLY A 301 -16.27 23.46 19.45
CA GLY A 301 -17.08 24.06 20.51
C GLY A 301 -18.48 23.51 20.52
N GLU A 302 -18.66 22.34 21.13
CA GLU A 302 -19.92 21.86 21.73
C GLU A 302 -19.60 20.58 22.52
N ALA A 303 -18.86 20.76 23.62
CA ALA A 303 -18.80 19.77 24.69
C ALA A 303 -19.74 20.28 25.79
N TYR A 304 -20.90 19.61 25.90
CA TYR A 304 -21.91 19.70 26.94
C TYR A 304 -21.50 20.52 28.19
N GLU A 305 -21.97 21.76 28.31
CA GLU A 305 -22.11 22.42 29.61
C GLU A 305 -23.47 21.98 30.18
N GLU A 306 -23.40 21.04 31.12
CA GLU A 306 -24.53 20.53 31.89
C GLU A 306 -24.98 21.61 32.89
N ASP A 307 -26.29 21.87 32.90
CA ASP A 307 -26.98 22.87 33.72
C ASP A 307 -26.66 22.76 35.23
N GLU A 308 -26.15 23.83 35.84
CA GLU A 308 -26.39 24.12 37.26
C GLU A 308 -26.86 25.57 37.46
N SER A 309 -28.13 25.68 37.87
CA SER A 309 -28.87 26.92 38.12
C SER A 309 -28.35 27.73 39.33
N PRO A 310 -28.71 29.04 39.44
CA PRO A 310 -27.94 30.03 40.18
C PRO A 310 -28.32 30.13 41.66
N ARG A 311 -27.31 30.27 42.53
CA ARG A 311 -27.52 30.74 43.92
C ARG A 311 -26.55 31.86 44.31
N GLY A 312 -27.16 33.04 44.48
CA GLY A 312 -26.95 34.02 45.54
C GLY A 312 -25.55 34.19 46.12
N GLY A 313 -24.93 35.34 45.83
CA GLY A 313 -23.63 35.71 46.36
C GLY A 313 -23.63 36.16 47.82
N VAL A 314 -22.43 36.39 48.34
CA VAL A 314 -22.16 37.43 49.35
C VAL A 314 -20.70 37.90 49.17
N GLN A 315 -20.50 39.21 49.12
CA GLN A 315 -19.20 39.88 49.24
C GLN A 315 -18.58 39.63 50.62
N CYS A 316 -17.25 39.61 50.72
CA CYS A 316 -16.53 40.30 51.80
C CYS A 316 -15.06 40.53 51.46
N GLN A 317 -14.59 41.67 51.95
CA GLN A 317 -13.36 42.40 51.65
C GLN A 317 -12.06 41.77 52.17
N THR A 318 -11.00 42.19 51.50
CA THR A 318 -9.59 42.26 51.91
C THR A 318 -9.33 42.69 53.35
N GLN A 319 -8.37 42.00 53.99
CA GLN A 319 -7.17 42.62 54.55
C GLN A 319 -6.01 41.62 54.52
#